data_AF-A0A497YFY1-F1
#
_entry.id   AF-A0A497YFY1-F1
#
_cell.length_a   1.000
_cell.length_b   1.000
_cell.length_c   1.000
_cell.angle_alpha   90.00
_cell.angle_beta   90.00
_cell.angle_gamma   90.00
#
_symmetry.space_group_name_H-M   'P 1'
#
loop_
_entity.id
_entity.type
_entity.pdbx_description
1 polymer ?
#
loop_
_entity_poly.entity_id
_entity_poly.type
_entity_poly.pdbx_seq_one_letter_code
_entity_poly.pdbx_strand_id
1 'polypeptide(L)'
;MNPKVLQGVLILLLSILAIGFLFMGSMEIAVLFMTLLFVLTNTFRYRQMKERGMDREAKWMKGMAIIFGILFFVVLGTIFI
;
A
#
# COMPACT_ATOMS: atom_id res chain seq x y z
N MET A 1 -5.59 15.90 13.18
CA MET A 1 -5.34 14.52 13.65
C MET A 1 -3.85 14.21 13.50
N ASN A 2 -3.23 13.47 14.42
CA ASN A 2 -1.80 13.13 14.33
C ASN A 2 -1.51 12.35 13.02
N PRO A 3 -0.53 12.74 12.19
CA PRO A 3 -0.21 12.06 10.94
C PRO A 3 0.01 10.55 11.10
N LYS A 4 0.62 10.12 12.20
CA LYS A 4 0.85 8.69 12.49
C LYS A 4 -0.47 7.94 12.75
N VAL A 5 -1.43 8.60 13.40
CA VAL A 5 -2.77 8.04 13.64
C VAL A 5 -3.53 7.93 12.31
N LEU A 6 -3.47 8.97 11.47
CA LEU A 6 -4.08 8.93 10.13
C LEU A 6 -3.51 7.78 9.28
N GLN A 7 -2.19 7.58 9.32
CA GLN A 7 -1.53 6.45 8.64
C GLN A 7 -2.04 5.09 9.17
N GLY A 8 -2.10 4.93 10.49
CA GLY A 8 -2.59 3.70 11.12
C GLY A 8 -4.05 3.40 10.77
N VAL A 9 -4.92 4.41 10.80
CA VAL A 9 -6.34 4.27 10.42
C VAL A 9 -6.46 3.88 8.95
N LEU A 10 -5.70 4.52 8.06
CA LEU A 10 -5.74 4.22 6.63
C LEU A 10 -5.28 2.78 6.33
N ILE A 11 -4.19 2.34 6.95
CA ILE A 11 -3.69 0.96 6.85
C ILE A 11 -4.73 -0.04 7.37
N LEU A 12 -5.34 0.25 8.52
CA LEU A 12 -6.36 -0.62 9.12
C LEU A 12 -7.57 -0.78 8.20
N LEU A 13 -8.11 0.33 7.68
CA LEU A 13 -9.26 0.31 6.78
C LEU A 13 -8.97 -0.47 5.51
N LEU A 14 -7.82 -0.24 4.87
CA LEU A 14 -7.42 -0.96 3.66
C LEU A 14 -7.20 -2.44 3.91
N SER A 15 -6.65 -2.81 5.07
CA SER A 15 -6.48 -4.22 5.46
C SER A 15 -7.83 -4.91 5.65
N ILE A 16 -8.78 -4.25 6.32
CA ILE A 16 -10.14 -4.77 6.51
C ILE A 16 -10.85 -4.93 5.17
N LEU A 17 -10.75 -3.94 4.27
CA LEU A 17 -11.34 -4.03 2.93
C LEU A 17 -10.74 -5.17 2.12
N ALA A 18 -9.40 -5.30 2.08
CA ALA A 18 -8.73 -6.38 1.37
C ALA A 18 -9.18 -7.76 1.84
N ILE A 19 -9.24 -7.96 3.17
CA ILE A 19 -9.71 -9.21 3.78
C ILE A 19 -11.21 -9.43 3.50
N GLY A 20 -12.03 -8.39 3.59
CA GLY A 20 -13.47 -8.46 3.31
C GLY A 20 -13.75 -8.95 1.89
N PHE A 21 -13.09 -8.35 0.88
CA PHE A 21 -13.23 -8.77 -0.51
C PHE A 21 -12.65 -10.16 -0.78
N LEU A 22 -11.57 -10.54 -0.08
CA LEU A 22 -11.03 -11.89 -0.14
C LEU A 22 -12.07 -12.94 0.31
N PHE A 23 -12.77 -12.68 1.42
CA PHE A 23 -13.84 -13.58 1.90
C PHE A 23 -15.06 -13.61 0.98
N MET A 24 -15.35 -12.51 0.29
CA MET A 24 -16.43 -12.44 -0.72
C MET A 24 -16.03 -13.13 -2.05
N GLY A 25 -14.80 -13.64 -2.18
CA GLY A 25 -14.28 -14.25 -3.40
C GLY A 25 -13.93 -13.24 -4.50
N SER A 26 -13.96 -11.94 -4.22
CA SER A 26 -13.61 -10.88 -5.16
C SER A 26 -12.10 -10.65 -5.18
N MET A 27 -11.37 -11.60 -5.79
CA MET A 27 -9.90 -11.66 -5.74
C MET A 27 -9.23 -10.42 -6.36
N GLU A 28 -9.75 -9.90 -7.47
CA GLU A 28 -9.21 -8.73 -8.16
C GLU A 28 -9.28 -7.49 -7.28
N ILE A 29 -10.43 -7.29 -6.63
CA ILE A 29 -10.66 -6.16 -5.73
C ILE A 29 -9.80 -6.31 -4.45
N ALA A 30 -9.70 -7.53 -3.91
CA ALA A 30 -8.83 -7.81 -2.77
C ALA A 30 -7.36 -7.47 -3.09
N VAL A 31 -6.87 -7.89 -4.26
CA VAL A 31 -5.51 -7.59 -4.74
C VAL A 31 -5.33 -6.09 -5.01
N LEU A 32 -6.35 -5.40 -5.52
CA LEU A 32 -6.32 -3.95 -5.69
C LEU A 32 -6.11 -3.22 -4.35
N PHE A 33 -6.84 -3.61 -3.30
CA PHE A 33 -6.64 -3.06 -1.97
C PHE A 33 -5.29 -3.46 -1.36
N MET A 34 -4.83 -4.69 -1.57
CA MET A 34 -3.51 -5.13 -1.12
C MET A 34 -2.38 -4.31 -1.78
N THR A 35 -2.42 -4.12 -3.10
CA THR A 35 -1.40 -3.32 -3.80
C THR A 35 -1.40 -1.87 -3.32
N LEU A 36 -2.56 -1.27 -3.11
CA LEU A 36 -2.67 0.07 -2.50
C LEU A 36 -2.11 0.13 -1.07
N LEU A 37 -2.36 -0.90 -0.26
CA LEU A 37 -1.78 -1.05 1.08
C LEU A 37 -0.24 -1.09 1.02
N PHE A 38 0.33 -1.83 0.06
CA PHE A 38 1.77 -1.86 -0.15
C PHE A 38 2.34 -0.51 -0.60
N VAL A 39 1.66 0.25 -1.47
CA VAL A 39 2.09 1.61 -1.82
C VAL A 39 2.21 2.49 -0.57
N LEU A 40 1.18 2.50 0.25
CA LEU A 40 1.10 3.38 1.41
C LEU A 40 2.09 2.98 2.51
N THR A 41 2.16 1.70 2.86
CA THR A 41 3.08 1.20 3.89
C THR A 41 4.54 1.41 3.51
N ASN A 42 4.92 1.16 2.25
CA ASN A 42 6.28 1.41 1.77
C ASN A 42 6.60 2.92 1.70
N THR A 43 5.62 3.76 1.35
CA THR A 43 5.80 5.23 1.39
C THR A 43 6.02 5.74 2.81
N PHE A 44 5.29 5.20 3.79
CA PHE A 44 5.47 5.58 5.19
C PHE A 44 6.80 5.09 5.75
N ARG A 45 7.19 3.85 5.42
CA ARG A 45 8.51 3.31 5.76
C ARG A 45 9.64 4.13 5.15
N TYR A 46 9.52 4.55 3.90
CA TYR A 46 10.47 5.46 3.26
C TYR A 46 10.67 6.74 4.07
N ARG A 47 9.58 7.41 4.45
CA ARG A 47 9.65 8.67 5.22
C ARG A 47 10.30 8.43 6.59
N GLN A 48 9.86 7.40 7.31
CA GLN A 48 10.39 7.05 8.63
C GLN A 48 11.89 6.70 8.58
N MET A 49 12.31 5.94 7.58
CA MET A 49 13.72 5.56 7.39
C MET A 49 14.59 6.76 7.03
N LYS A 50 14.08 7.66 6.19
CA LYS A 50 14.78 8.90 5.84
C LYS A 50 14.97 9.82 7.05
N GLU A 51 13.95 9.96 7.90
CA GLU A 51 14.03 10.71 9.16
C GLU A 51 15.07 10.12 10.13
N ARG A 52 15.40 8.82 10.01
CA ARG A 52 16.39 8.11 10.83
C ARG A 52 17.79 8.06 10.21
N GLY A 53 18.01 8.71 9.06
CA GLY A 53 19.30 8.65 8.34
C GLY A 53 19.57 7.32 7.63
N MET A 54 18.56 6.46 7.45
CA MET A 54 18.68 5.14 6.81
C MET A 54 18.55 5.24 5.28
N ASP A 55 19.43 6.00 4.63
CA ASP A 55 19.26 6.40 3.22
C ASP A 55 19.17 5.24 2.22
N ARG A 56 19.95 4.17 2.43
CA ARG A 56 19.94 2.99 1.54
C ARG A 56 18.60 2.26 1.61
N GLU A 57 18.10 2.01 2.81
CA GLU A 57 16.83 1.32 3.03
C GLU A 57 15.64 2.19 2.60
N ALA A 58 15.72 3.50 2.84
CA ALA A 58 14.75 4.45 2.35
C ALA A 58 14.61 4.38 0.82
N LYS A 59 15.73 4.35 0.07
CA LYS A 59 15.70 4.19 -1.40
C LYS A 59 15.01 2.90 -1.84
N TRP A 60 15.25 1.78 -1.13
CA TRP A 60 14.57 0.51 -1.40
C TRP A 60 13.05 0.61 -1.17
N MET A 61 12.62 1.19 -0.06
CA MET A 61 11.20 1.38 0.23
C MET A 61 10.52 2.30 -0.78
N LYS A 62 11.21 3.35 -1.25
CA LYS A 62 10.74 4.20 -2.34
C LYS A 62 10.57 3.39 -3.64
N GLY A 63 11.53 2.55 -3.99
CA GLY A 63 11.45 1.66 -5.15
C GLY A 63 10.24 0.72 -5.07
N MET A 64 10.04 0.07 -3.91
CA MET A 64 8.88 -0.79 -3.68
C MET A 64 7.55 -0.04 -3.80
N ALA A 65 7.44 1.16 -3.23
CA ALA A 65 6.24 1.98 -3.35
C ALA A 65 5.90 2.31 -4.82
N ILE A 66 6.91 2.58 -5.65
CA ILE A 66 6.73 2.84 -7.08
C ILE A 66 6.27 1.57 -7.81
N ILE A 67 6.92 0.42 -7.57
CA ILE A 67 6.56 -0.87 -8.18
C ILE A 67 5.11 -1.21 -7.87
N PHE A 68 4.71 -1.16 -6.59
CA PHE A 68 3.33 -1.41 -6.20
C PHE A 68 2.36 -0.37 -6.75
N GLY A 69 2.80 0.87 -6.95
CA GLY A 69 1.98 1.90 -7.60
C GLY A 69 1.69 1.56 -9.05
N ILE A 70 2.68 1.05 -9.79
CA ILE A 70 2.48 0.56 -11.16
C ILE A 70 1.56 -0.67 -11.15
N LEU A 71 1.81 -1.65 -10.27
CA LEU A 71 0.99 -2.85 -10.16
C LEU A 71 -0.47 -2.53 -9.78
N PHE A 72 -0.72 -1.52 -8.97
CA PHE A 72 -2.06 -1.05 -8.66
C PHE A 72 -2.83 -0.67 -9.94
N PHE A 73 -2.21 0.10 -10.85
CA PHE A 73 -2.85 0.45 -12.11
C PHE A 73 -3.01 -0.73 -13.05
N VAL A 74 -2.07 -1.69 -13.05
CA VAL A 74 -2.20 -2.93 -13.81
C VAL A 74 -3.42 -3.73 -13.34
N VAL A 75 -3.55 -3.95 -12.03
CA VAL A 75 -4.70 -4.68 -11.44
C VAL A 75 -6.01 -3.90 -11.62
N LEU A 76 -5.96 -2.57 -11.52
CA LEU A 76 -7.12 -1.74 -11.84
C LEU A 76 -7.56 -1.95 -13.29
N GLY A 77 -6.61 -2.01 -14.22
CA GLY A 77 -6.88 -2.30 -15.63
C GLY A 77 -7.55 -3.66 -15.84
N THR A 78 -7.13 -4.70 -15.11
CA THR A 78 -7.73 -6.04 -15.24
C THR A 78 -9.18 -6.12 -14.76
N ILE A 79 -9.66 -5.16 -13.96
CA ILE A 79 -11.06 -5.12 -13.52
C ILE A 79 -12.00 -4.66 -14.65
N PHE A 80 -11.49 -3.94 -15.65
CA PHE A 80 -12.28 -3.39 -16.75
C PHE A 80 -12.20 -4.21 -18.06
N ILE A 81 -11.42 -5.30 -18.06
CA ILE A 81 -11.25 -6.23 -19.19
C ILE A 81 -12.12 -7.46 -18.92
#